data_AF-A0A6V7PWZ9-F1
#
_entry.id   AF-A0A6V7PWZ9-F1
#
_cell.length_a   1.000
_cell.length_b   1.000
_cell.length_c   1.000
_cell.angle_alpha   90.00
_cell.angle_beta   90.00
_cell.angle_gamma   90.00
#
_symmetry.space_group_name_H-M   'P 1'
#
loop_
_entity.id
_entity.type
_entity.pdbx_description
1 polymer ?
#
loop_
_entity_poly.entity_id
_entity_poly.type
_entity_poly.pdbx_seq_one_letter_code
_entity_poly.pdbx_strand_id
1 'polypeptide(L)'
;MLYPPPPRARARASSPKKQESRIGASRREDETIRGETCLYSVAPYPLLFAAALPGGEAVKSIFGPFVELVKTWNLPDWLVHWGHPANMAVVLFAMGGYGTYLGFRIRFSDDVEEKAKAKDLHPKLLGGMFFFFALGATGGITALLTSDKPIFESPHAVTGFIGLALLTVQSILPALFEGNPGLRMAHGLLGSSIMTLFLVHAALGLQLGLSF
;
A
#
# COMPACT_ATOMS: atom_id res chain seq x y z
N MET A 1 -67.14 41.13 -40.29
CA MET A 1 -66.73 40.75 -41.66
C MET A 1 -65.40 40.04 -41.57
N LEU A 2 -65.37 38.71 -41.51
CA LEU A 2 -65.46 37.75 -42.62
C LEU A 2 -64.19 37.70 -43.51
N TYR A 3 -63.30 36.77 -43.11
CA TYR A 3 -62.56 35.77 -43.92
C TYR A 3 -63.47 35.14 -45.04
N PRO A 4 -63.04 34.26 -46.01
CA PRO A 4 -61.70 33.85 -46.51
C PRO A 4 -61.69 33.35 -48.01
N PRO A 5 -61.04 32.22 -48.43
CA PRO A 5 -59.62 31.90 -48.70
C PRO A 5 -59.41 31.31 -50.15
N PRO A 6 -58.67 30.19 -50.39
CA PRO A 6 -57.25 29.92 -50.71
C PRO A 6 -57.16 29.30 -52.16
N PRO A 7 -56.36 28.26 -52.59
CA PRO A 7 -55.24 27.45 -52.02
C PRO A 7 -54.06 27.24 -53.03
N ARG A 8 -52.94 26.58 -52.72
CA ARG A 8 -52.66 25.11 -52.60
C ARG A 8 -51.13 24.96 -52.47
N ALA A 9 -50.50 23.93 -51.89
CA ALA A 9 -50.89 22.67 -51.25
C ALA A 9 -49.67 22.25 -50.37
N ARG A 10 -49.84 21.95 -49.07
CA ARG A 10 -50.08 20.61 -48.46
C ARG A 10 -48.99 19.57 -48.77
N ALA A 11 -48.16 19.21 -47.79
CA ALA A 11 -48.38 18.20 -46.71
C ALA A 11 -47.68 16.87 -47.09
N ARG A 12 -47.20 15.99 -46.20
CA ARG A 12 -47.63 15.64 -44.85
C ARG A 12 -46.55 14.72 -44.22
N ALA A 13 -46.40 14.77 -42.90
CA ALA A 13 -45.64 13.80 -42.11
C ALA A 13 -46.39 12.46 -41.95
N SER A 14 -45.65 11.37 -41.71
CA SER A 14 -46.13 10.19 -40.99
C SER A 14 -44.96 9.28 -40.55
N SER A 15 -44.81 9.08 -39.23
CA SER A 15 -44.15 7.91 -38.61
C SER A 15 -45.15 6.72 -38.51
N PRO A 16 -44.83 5.59 -37.84
CA PRO A 16 -43.82 4.55 -38.11
C PRO A 16 -44.51 3.19 -38.46
N LYS A 17 -43.79 2.21 -39.06
CA LYS A 17 -44.27 0.81 -39.10
C LYS A 17 -43.14 -0.23 -39.21
N LYS A 18 -43.20 -1.17 -38.26
CA LYS A 18 -42.44 -2.41 -38.07
C LYS A 18 -42.86 -3.47 -39.11
N GLN A 19 -41.90 -4.18 -39.70
CA GLN A 19 -42.05 -5.48 -40.39
C GLN A 19 -40.65 -6.12 -40.42
N GLU A 20 -40.21 -6.93 -39.46
CA GLU A 20 -40.54 -8.34 -39.15
C GLU A 20 -40.29 -9.38 -40.28
N SER A 21 -39.64 -10.48 -39.86
CA SER A 21 -39.34 -11.75 -40.55
C SER A 21 -38.00 -11.77 -41.32
N ARG A 22 -37.10 -12.74 -41.13
CA ARG A 22 -37.20 -14.16 -40.73
C ARG A 22 -35.97 -14.56 -39.90
N ILE A 23 -36.11 -15.22 -38.75
CA ILE A 23 -36.15 -16.70 -38.54
C ILE A 23 -34.88 -17.36 -39.13
N GLY A 24 -34.06 -18.12 -38.41
CA GLY A 24 -34.12 -18.69 -37.07
C GLY A 24 -32.70 -19.11 -36.67
N ALA A 25 -32.36 -19.06 -35.39
CA ALA A 25 -32.59 -20.12 -34.42
C ALA A 25 -31.59 -21.28 -34.55
N SER A 26 -30.74 -21.36 -33.52
CA SER A 26 -30.24 -22.57 -32.89
C SER A 26 -29.13 -23.34 -33.61
N ARG A 27 -27.89 -23.16 -33.13
CA ARG A 27 -27.17 -24.31 -32.57
C ARG A 27 -26.14 -23.86 -31.52
N ARG A 28 -26.15 -24.56 -30.39
CA ARG A 28 -25.16 -24.52 -29.33
C ARG A 28 -23.81 -24.99 -29.88
N GLU A 29 -22.77 -24.19 -29.64
CA GLU A 29 -21.37 -24.57 -29.53
C GLU A 29 -20.87 -23.69 -28.37
N ASP A 30 -21.06 -24.09 -27.12
CA ASP A 30 -20.08 -24.86 -26.34
C ASP A 30 -18.63 -24.65 -26.76
N GLU A 31 -18.17 -23.40 -26.72
CA GLU A 31 -16.75 -23.12 -26.58
C GLU A 31 -16.48 -22.47 -25.23
N THR A 32 -16.00 -23.34 -24.36
CA THR A 32 -15.34 -23.08 -23.08
C THR A 32 -14.19 -22.09 -23.28
N ILE A 33 -14.44 -20.78 -23.20
CA ILE A 33 -13.37 -19.82 -22.96
C ILE A 33 -13.10 -19.80 -21.46
N ARG A 34 -12.40 -20.85 -21.02
CA ARG A 34 -11.54 -20.81 -19.83
C ARG A 34 -10.55 -19.68 -20.07
N GLY A 35 -10.86 -18.49 -19.56
CA GLY A 35 -9.87 -17.44 -19.41
C GLY A 35 -8.77 -18.01 -18.52
N GLU A 36 -7.66 -18.40 -19.14
CA GLU A 36 -6.46 -18.84 -18.44
C GLU A 36 -6.06 -17.69 -17.52
N THR A 37 -6.37 -17.83 -16.23
CA THR A 37 -5.71 -17.05 -15.19
C THR A 37 -4.25 -17.45 -15.26
N CYS A 38 -3.47 -16.69 -16.03
CA CYS A 38 -2.02 -16.76 -16.02
C CYS A 38 -1.58 -16.42 -14.59
N LEU A 39 -1.35 -17.46 -13.80
CA LEU A 39 -0.67 -17.35 -12.53
C LEU A 39 0.74 -16.89 -12.86
N TYR A 40 1.01 -15.59 -12.68
CA TYR A 40 2.38 -15.10 -12.59
C TYR A 40 3.00 -15.72 -11.34
N SER A 41 3.57 -16.90 -11.53
CA SER A 41 4.49 -17.52 -10.58
C SER A 41 5.70 -16.59 -10.52
N VAL A 42 5.75 -15.76 -9.48
CA VAL A 42 7.00 -15.14 -9.05
C VAL A 42 7.83 -16.28 -8.52
N ALA A 43 8.53 -16.97 -9.43
CA ALA A 43 9.47 -18.01 -9.05
C ALA A 43 10.46 -17.39 -8.05
N PRO A 44 10.84 -18.07 -6.95
CA PRO A 44 11.64 -17.48 -5.88
C PRO A 44 13.09 -17.14 -6.28
N TYR A 45 13.46 -17.36 -7.54
CA TYR A 45 14.81 -17.15 -8.05
C TYR A 45 15.35 -15.70 -7.97
N PRO A 46 14.56 -14.61 -8.06
CA PRO A 46 15.06 -13.26 -7.82
C PRO A 46 15.50 -13.04 -6.36
N LEU A 47 14.90 -13.77 -5.40
CA LEU A 47 15.23 -13.66 -3.98
C LEU A 47 16.54 -14.39 -3.65
N LEU A 48 16.81 -15.52 -4.30
CA LEU A 48 18.08 -16.26 -4.16
C LEU A 48 19.29 -15.43 -4.64
N PHE A 49 19.11 -14.59 -5.68
CA PHE A 49 20.17 -13.70 -6.15
C PHE A 49 20.40 -12.52 -5.20
N ALA A 50 19.36 -12.07 -4.48
CA ALA A 50 19.48 -11.03 -3.46
C ALA A 50 20.22 -11.52 -2.20
N ALA A 51 20.10 -12.80 -1.85
CA ALA A 51 20.85 -13.42 -0.74
C ALA A 51 22.37 -13.54 -1.01
N ALA A 52 22.77 -13.62 -2.28
CA ALA A 52 24.18 -13.65 -2.71
C ALA A 52 24.80 -12.25 -2.87
N LEU A 53 24.02 -11.17 -2.68
CA LEU A 53 24.57 -9.81 -2.70
C LEU A 53 25.41 -9.56 -1.44
N PRO A 54 26.54 -8.83 -1.55
CA PRO A 54 27.39 -8.45 -0.42
C PRO A 54 26.67 -7.65 0.69
N GLY A 55 25.38 -7.32 0.51
CA GLY A 55 24.53 -6.68 1.52
C GLY A 55 24.18 -7.57 2.72
N GLY A 56 24.08 -8.90 2.58
CA GLY A 56 23.72 -9.78 3.69
C GLY A 56 24.76 -9.77 4.82
N GLU A 57 26.04 -9.88 4.46
CA GLU A 57 27.16 -9.80 5.40
C GLU A 57 27.36 -8.38 5.95
N ALA A 58 27.15 -7.35 5.12
CA ALA A 58 27.25 -5.96 5.55
C ALA A 58 26.19 -5.62 6.62
N VAL A 59 24.95 -6.07 6.45
CA VAL A 59 23.89 -5.91 7.45
C VAL A 59 24.25 -6.67 8.73
N LYS A 60 24.71 -7.92 8.63
CA LYS A 60 25.14 -8.69 9.81
C LYS A 60 26.28 -8.02 10.58
N SER A 61 27.24 -7.42 9.87
CA SER A 61 28.38 -6.70 10.46
C SER A 61 27.95 -5.42 11.19
N ILE A 62 27.08 -4.60 10.57
CA ILE A 62 26.59 -3.35 11.16
C ILE A 62 25.74 -3.62 12.42
N PHE A 63 24.92 -4.67 12.39
CA PHE A 63 23.99 -4.99 13.48
C PHE A 63 24.54 -5.96 14.52
N GLY A 64 25.68 -6.64 14.26
CA GLY A 64 26.31 -7.58 15.18
C GLY A 64 26.50 -7.06 16.61
N PRO A 65 27.02 -5.84 16.83
CA PRO A 65 27.17 -5.28 18.18
C PRO A 65 25.85 -5.13 18.96
N PHE A 66 24.74 -4.87 18.28
CA PHE A 66 23.42 -4.78 18.91
C PHE A 66 22.87 -6.15 19.29
N VAL A 67 23.10 -7.16 18.44
CA VAL A 67 22.74 -8.55 18.72
C VAL A 67 23.43 -9.04 20.00
N GLU A 68 24.71 -8.76 20.16
CA GLU A 68 25.47 -9.12 21.37
C GLU A 68 25.00 -8.35 22.61
N LEU A 69 24.56 -7.09 22.45
CA LEU A 69 23.97 -6.31 23.55
C LEU A 69 22.62 -6.88 24.01
N VAL A 70 21.76 -7.32 23.10
CA VAL A 70 20.47 -7.95 23.45
C VAL A 70 20.70 -9.29 24.14
N LYS A 71 21.66 -10.10 23.67
CA LYS A 71 22.02 -11.37 24.32
C LYS A 71 22.54 -11.17 25.75
N THR A 72 23.32 -10.12 26.00
CA THR A 72 23.84 -9.82 27.35
C THR A 72 22.77 -9.38 28.35
N TRP A 73 21.60 -8.92 27.88
CA TRP A 73 20.48 -8.54 28.75
C TRP A 73 19.63 -9.73 29.22
N ASN A 74 19.87 -10.94 28.69
CA ASN A 74 19.17 -12.18 29.06
C ASN A 74 17.63 -12.01 29.14
N LEU A 75 17.07 -11.33 28.13
CA LEU A 75 15.64 -11.06 28.06
C LEU A 75 14.86 -12.38 27.90
N PRO A 76 13.67 -12.50 28.49
CA PRO A 76 12.83 -13.69 28.29
C PRO A 76 12.51 -13.91 26.81
N ASP A 77 12.55 -15.16 26.35
CA ASP A 77 12.31 -15.52 24.94
C ASP A 77 10.99 -14.97 24.40
N TRP A 78 9.92 -15.00 25.21
CA TRP A 78 8.61 -14.47 24.82
C TRP A 78 8.65 -12.97 24.48
N LEU A 79 9.50 -12.20 25.18
CA LEU A 79 9.63 -10.76 24.99
C LEU A 79 10.45 -10.45 23.74
N VAL A 80 11.50 -11.23 23.47
CA VAL A 80 12.27 -11.11 22.22
C VAL A 80 11.39 -11.45 21.02
N HIS A 81 10.55 -12.48 21.16
CA HIS A 81 9.65 -12.96 20.11
C HIS A 81 8.53 -11.99 19.78
N TRP A 82 7.81 -11.51 20.80
CA TRP A 82 6.60 -10.69 20.62
C TRP A 82 6.86 -9.19 20.77
N GLY A 83 8.00 -8.79 21.32
CA GLY A 83 8.32 -7.38 21.56
C GLY A 83 8.33 -6.57 20.27
N HIS A 84 9.00 -7.06 19.23
CA HIS A 84 9.00 -6.41 17.91
C HIS A 84 7.60 -6.28 17.30
N PRO A 85 6.82 -7.36 17.06
CA PRO A 85 5.52 -7.23 16.43
C PRO A 85 4.52 -6.44 17.29
N ALA A 86 4.57 -6.54 18.62
CA ALA A 86 3.69 -5.76 19.50
C ALA A 86 3.98 -4.25 19.42
N ASN A 87 5.24 -3.84 19.52
CA ASN A 87 5.60 -2.43 19.38
C ASN A 87 5.27 -1.90 17.98
N MET A 88 5.58 -2.68 16.94
CA MET A 88 5.31 -2.26 15.57
C MET A 88 3.82 -2.15 15.26
N ALA A 89 2.97 -2.97 15.88
CA ALA A 89 1.52 -2.83 15.78
C ALA A 89 1.05 -1.48 16.35
N VAL A 90 1.52 -1.10 17.53
CA VAL A 90 1.17 0.20 18.14
C VAL A 90 1.61 1.36 17.24
N VAL A 91 2.85 1.34 16.75
CA VAL A 91 3.36 2.38 15.86
C VAL A 91 2.57 2.43 14.55
N LEU A 92 2.29 1.28 13.93
CA LEU A 92 1.55 1.21 12.67
C LEU A 92 0.13 1.77 12.81
N PHE A 93 -0.62 1.32 13.81
CA PHE A 93 -2.03 1.69 13.94
C PHE A 93 -2.21 3.07 14.58
N ALA A 94 -1.51 3.35 15.67
CA ALA A 94 -1.68 4.62 16.38
C ALA A 94 -1.01 5.78 15.65
N MET A 95 0.22 5.60 15.15
CA MET A 95 0.95 6.69 14.50
C MET A 95 0.69 6.70 12.99
N GLY A 96 0.83 5.55 12.34
CA GLY A 96 0.57 5.42 10.91
C GLY A 96 -0.90 5.59 10.57
N GLY A 97 -1.79 4.81 11.19
CA GLY A 97 -3.23 4.86 10.93
C GLY A 97 -3.85 6.23 11.21
N TYR A 98 -3.64 6.77 12.42
CA TYR A 98 -4.15 8.10 12.76
C TYR A 98 -3.47 9.21 11.94
N GLY A 99 -2.15 9.10 11.71
CA GLY A 99 -1.42 10.02 10.87
C GLY A 99 -1.97 10.08 9.44
N THR A 100 -2.23 8.94 8.81
CA THR A 100 -2.83 8.84 7.48
C THR A 100 -4.25 9.40 7.46
N TYR A 101 -5.05 9.10 8.49
CA TYR A 101 -6.37 9.72 8.67
C TYR A 101 -6.29 11.25 8.68
N LEU A 102 -5.36 11.83 9.45
CA LEU A 102 -5.14 13.27 9.45
C LEU A 102 -4.71 13.79 8.08
N GLY A 103 -3.92 13.04 7.32
CA GLY A 103 -3.58 13.35 5.92
C GLY A 103 -4.84 13.53 5.04
N PHE A 104 -5.83 12.64 5.20
CA PHE A 104 -7.13 12.78 4.54
C PHE A 104 -7.93 13.98 5.06
N ARG A 105 -7.89 14.28 6.37
CA ARG A 105 -8.56 15.47 6.93
C ARG A 105 -7.97 16.78 6.40
N ILE A 106 -6.66 16.86 6.20
CA ILE A 106 -6.01 18.02 5.55
C ILE A 106 -6.60 18.26 4.15
N ARG A 107 -6.88 17.17 3.40
CA ARG A 107 -7.37 17.23 2.03
C ARG A 107 -8.87 17.50 1.92
N PHE A 108 -9.67 16.85 2.77
CA PHE A 108 -11.12 16.72 2.57
C PHE A 108 -11.98 17.36 3.65
N SER A 109 -11.43 17.82 4.77
CA SER A 109 -12.24 18.56 5.76
C SER A 109 -12.64 19.93 5.20
N ASP A 110 -13.74 20.52 5.67
CA ASP A 110 -14.10 21.93 5.40
C ASP A 110 -13.82 22.84 6.61
N ASP A 111 -13.56 22.25 7.78
CA ASP A 111 -13.26 22.96 9.01
C ASP A 111 -11.79 23.45 9.01
N VAL A 112 -11.62 24.77 9.18
CA VAL A 112 -10.31 25.44 9.21
C VAL A 112 -9.52 25.07 10.46
N GLU A 113 -10.17 24.96 11.61
CA GLU A 113 -9.52 24.61 12.88
C GLU A 113 -9.02 23.17 12.83
N GLU A 114 -9.85 22.27 12.34
CA GLU A 114 -9.46 20.87 12.18
C GLU A 114 -8.33 20.69 11.17
N LYS A 115 -8.38 21.38 10.01
CA LYS A 115 -7.28 21.37 9.04
C LYS A 115 -5.98 21.88 9.65
N ALA A 116 -6.03 22.92 10.48
CA ALA A 116 -4.84 23.45 11.15
C ALA A 116 -4.24 22.42 12.11
N LYS A 117 -5.07 21.78 12.95
CA LYS A 117 -4.64 20.69 13.84
C LYS A 117 -4.07 19.51 13.06
N ALA A 118 -4.73 19.10 11.98
CA ALA A 118 -4.27 17.98 11.16
C ALA A 118 -2.93 18.28 10.48
N LYS A 119 -2.72 19.50 9.97
CA LYS A 119 -1.43 19.93 9.38
C LYS A 119 -0.29 19.94 10.40
N ASP A 120 -0.56 20.23 11.66
CA ASP A 120 0.44 20.19 12.73
C ASP A 120 0.75 18.75 13.18
N LEU A 121 -0.29 17.93 13.37
CA LEU A 121 -0.15 16.59 13.93
C LEU A 121 0.30 15.54 12.91
N HIS A 122 -0.14 15.63 11.65
CA HIS A 122 0.23 14.69 10.59
C HIS A 122 1.76 14.51 10.47
N PRO A 123 2.58 15.55 10.22
CA PRO A 123 4.02 15.37 10.07
C PRO A 123 4.69 14.87 11.36
N LYS A 124 4.18 15.22 12.54
CA LYS A 124 4.72 14.74 13.83
C LYS A 124 4.50 13.24 14.01
N LEU A 125 3.28 12.77 13.73
CA LEU A 125 2.93 11.36 13.86
C LEU A 125 3.62 10.51 12.80
N LEU A 126 3.67 10.95 11.54
CA LEU A 126 4.34 10.20 10.48
C LEU A 126 5.88 10.25 10.60
N GLY A 127 6.44 11.37 11.05
CA GLY A 127 7.86 11.47 11.39
C GLY A 127 8.22 10.55 12.54
N GLY A 128 7.38 10.47 13.57
CA GLY A 128 7.55 9.52 14.65
C GLY A 128 7.39 8.06 14.20
N MET A 129 6.42 7.76 13.33
CA MET A 129 6.26 6.43 12.72
C MET A 129 7.52 6.03 11.96
N PHE A 130 8.08 6.92 11.12
CA PHE A 130 9.33 6.68 10.41
C PHE A 130 10.47 6.35 11.37
N PHE A 131 10.65 7.15 12.42
CA PHE A 131 11.69 6.94 13.41
C PHE A 131 11.55 5.59 14.12
N PHE A 132 10.36 5.27 14.64
CA PHE A 132 10.15 4.02 15.35
C PHE A 132 10.14 2.79 14.44
N PHE A 133 9.76 2.93 13.16
CA PHE A 133 9.93 1.86 12.17
C PHE A 133 11.39 1.60 11.82
N ALA A 134 12.21 2.65 11.70
CA ALA A 134 13.64 2.49 11.51
C ALA A 134 14.28 1.75 12.71
N LEU A 135 13.91 2.11 13.95
CA LEU A 135 14.32 1.38 15.15
C LEU A 135 13.72 -0.03 15.21
N GLY A 136 12.47 -0.21 14.78
CA GLY A 136 11.82 -1.50 14.71
C GLY A 136 12.55 -2.46 13.77
N ALA A 137 13.01 -1.96 12.62
CA ALA A 137 13.78 -2.73 11.66
C ALA A 137 15.07 -3.28 12.28
N THR A 138 15.73 -2.55 13.19
CA THR A 138 16.91 -3.08 13.90
C THR A 138 16.55 -4.25 14.81
N GLY A 139 15.40 -4.18 15.50
CA GLY A 139 14.86 -5.29 16.29
C GLY A 139 14.49 -6.50 15.45
N GLY A 140 13.84 -6.30 14.29
CA GLY A 140 13.47 -7.38 13.38
C GLY A 140 14.69 -8.09 12.75
N ILE A 141 15.72 -7.33 12.37
CA ILE A 141 17.00 -7.87 11.89
C ILE A 141 17.68 -8.68 13.00
N THR A 142 17.68 -8.16 14.24
CA THR A 142 18.26 -8.87 15.40
C THR A 142 17.58 -10.22 15.61
N ALA A 143 16.24 -10.27 15.61
CA ALA A 143 15.48 -11.51 15.78
C ALA A 143 15.72 -12.55 14.67
N LEU A 144 15.92 -12.09 13.42
CA LEU A 144 16.27 -12.98 12.30
C LEU A 144 17.69 -13.55 12.43
N LEU A 145 18.65 -12.71 12.85
CA LEU A 145 20.04 -13.12 13.05
C LEU A 145 20.20 -14.08 14.24
N THR A 146 19.39 -13.96 15.29
CA THR A 146 19.37 -14.93 16.39
C THR A 146 18.72 -16.25 16.02
N SER A 147 17.97 -16.30 14.91
CA SER A 147 17.26 -17.50 14.44
C SER A 147 17.96 -18.19 13.24
N ASP A 148 19.18 -17.77 12.88
CA ASP A 148 19.98 -18.26 11.74
C ASP A 148 19.25 -18.24 10.37
N LYS A 149 18.21 -17.40 10.19
CA LYS A 149 17.48 -17.29 8.93
C LYS A 149 18.06 -16.18 8.03
N PRO A 150 18.26 -16.42 6.73
CA PRO A 150 18.72 -15.39 5.80
C PRO A 150 17.70 -14.25 5.65
N ILE A 151 18.18 -13.00 5.76
CA ILE A 151 17.34 -11.79 5.86
C ILE A 151 16.49 -11.56 4.60
N PHE A 152 17.06 -11.79 3.42
CA PHE A 152 16.39 -11.49 2.14
C PHE A 152 15.44 -12.60 1.65
N GLU A 153 15.38 -13.74 2.33
CA GLU A 153 14.41 -14.79 2.02
C GLU A 153 13.06 -14.57 2.72
N SER A 154 13.04 -13.75 3.79
CA SER A 154 11.82 -13.44 4.52
C SER A 154 11.00 -12.37 3.78
N PRO A 155 9.78 -12.70 3.30
CA PRO A 155 8.91 -11.70 2.66
C PRO A 155 8.58 -10.54 3.62
N HIS A 156 8.51 -10.80 4.93
CA HIS A 156 8.34 -9.78 5.95
C HIS A 156 9.54 -8.81 5.97
N ALA A 157 10.78 -9.32 5.98
CA ALA A 157 11.96 -8.46 5.99
C ALA A 157 12.08 -7.63 4.70
N VAL A 158 11.86 -8.23 3.54
CA VAL A 158 11.94 -7.55 2.24
C VAL A 158 10.89 -6.43 2.14
N THR A 159 9.63 -6.71 2.51
CA THR A 159 8.57 -5.69 2.52
C THR A 159 8.86 -4.57 3.53
N GLY A 160 9.54 -4.87 4.64
CA GLY A 160 9.98 -3.88 5.62
C GLY A 160 11.02 -2.91 5.05
N PHE A 161 12.04 -3.42 4.36
CA PHE A 161 13.05 -2.57 3.70
C PHE A 161 12.45 -1.71 2.60
N ILE A 162 11.60 -2.28 1.74
CA ILE A 162 10.90 -1.54 0.69
C ILE A 162 10.01 -0.46 1.32
N GLY A 163 9.25 -0.80 2.36
CA GLY A 163 8.38 0.12 3.07
C GLY A 163 9.15 1.30 3.67
N LEU A 164 10.29 1.04 4.33
CA LEU A 164 11.12 2.09 4.92
C LEU A 164 11.75 2.99 3.85
N ALA A 165 12.23 2.42 2.74
CA ALA A 165 12.76 3.20 1.62
C ALA A 165 11.70 4.11 0.99
N LEU A 166 10.49 3.59 0.75
CA LEU A 166 9.37 4.38 0.24
C LEU A 166 8.94 5.45 1.24
N LEU A 167 8.97 5.16 2.54
CA LEU A 167 8.63 6.12 3.59
C LEU A 167 9.67 7.25 3.67
N THR A 168 10.96 6.97 3.44
CA THR A 168 11.99 8.01 3.28
C THR A 168 11.63 8.95 2.14
N VAL A 169 11.33 8.41 0.96
CA VAL A 169 10.90 9.20 -0.21
C VAL A 169 9.67 10.04 0.14
N GLN A 170 8.64 9.40 0.72
CA GLN A 170 7.40 10.04 1.17
C GLN A 170 7.63 11.22 2.13
N SER A 171 8.63 11.12 3.01
CA SER A 171 8.98 12.17 3.99
C SER A 171 9.63 13.41 3.35
N ILE A 172 10.32 13.23 2.22
CA ILE A 172 11.02 14.31 1.51
C ILE A 172 10.07 15.03 0.54
N LEU A 173 9.10 14.32 -0.05
CA LEU A 173 8.14 14.86 -1.03
C LEU A 173 7.51 16.22 -0.64
N PRO A 174 7.07 16.45 0.61
CA PRO A 174 6.47 17.72 1.00
C PRO A 174 7.37 18.95 0.82
N ALA A 175 8.69 18.80 0.96
CA ALA A 175 9.65 19.88 0.76
C ALA A 175 9.70 20.37 -0.71
N LEU A 176 9.18 19.57 -1.64
CA LEU A 176 9.18 19.84 -3.07
C LEU A 176 7.83 20.36 -3.58
N PHE A 177 6.85 20.59 -2.70
CA PHE A 177 5.49 21.00 -3.11
C PHE A 177 5.43 22.40 -3.73
N GLU A 178 6.38 23.27 -3.42
CA GLU A 178 6.44 24.61 -3.99
C GLU A 178 6.67 24.54 -5.51
N GLY A 179 5.82 25.23 -6.27
CA GLY A 179 5.90 25.23 -7.73
C GLY A 179 5.35 23.99 -8.44
N ASN A 180 4.92 22.93 -7.72
CA ASN A 180 4.34 21.74 -8.35
C ASN A 180 3.13 21.17 -7.57
N PRO A 181 1.89 21.59 -7.91
CA PRO A 181 0.68 21.12 -7.25
C PRO A 181 0.43 19.61 -7.42
N GLY A 182 0.98 18.98 -8.47
CA GLY A 182 0.83 17.54 -8.72
C GLY A 182 1.50 16.66 -7.66
N LEU A 183 2.57 17.15 -7.02
CA LEU A 183 3.29 16.41 -5.99
C LEU A 183 2.46 16.16 -4.72
N ARG A 184 1.47 17.00 -4.42
CA ARG A 184 0.54 16.75 -3.31
C ARG A 184 -0.34 15.53 -3.57
N MET A 185 -0.75 15.33 -4.82
CA MET A 185 -1.51 14.14 -5.20
C MET A 185 -0.61 12.90 -5.19
N ALA A 186 0.62 13.01 -5.70
CA ALA A 186 1.61 11.95 -5.63
C ALA A 186 1.91 11.53 -4.18
N HIS A 187 2.11 12.49 -3.27
CA HIS A 187 2.30 12.23 -1.84
C HIS A 187 1.11 11.51 -1.22
N GLY A 188 -0.13 11.94 -1.52
CA GLY A 188 -1.33 11.27 -1.02
C GLY A 188 -1.46 9.83 -1.52
N LEU A 189 -1.21 9.60 -2.80
CA LEU A 189 -1.29 8.27 -3.42
C LEU A 189 -0.16 7.35 -2.91
N LEU A 190 1.07 7.83 -2.92
CA LEU A 190 2.23 7.09 -2.44
C LEU A 190 2.08 6.74 -0.95
N GLY A 191 1.68 7.71 -0.12
CA GLY A 191 1.42 7.49 1.31
C GLY A 191 0.34 6.43 1.56
N SER A 192 -0.76 6.47 0.79
CA SER A 192 -1.82 5.46 0.89
C SER A 192 -1.33 4.07 0.50
N SER A 193 -0.56 3.97 -0.59
CA SER A 193 0.06 2.71 -1.04
C SER A 193 1.06 2.15 -0.02
N ILE A 194 1.86 3.02 0.62
CA ILE A 194 2.79 2.63 1.69
C ILE A 194 2.03 2.06 2.90
N MET A 195 0.89 2.65 3.27
CA MET A 195 0.08 2.10 4.36
C MET A 195 -0.47 0.71 4.04
N THR A 196 -0.97 0.50 2.81
CA THR A 196 -1.38 -0.83 2.37
C THR A 196 -0.22 -1.82 2.42
N LEU A 197 0.96 -1.43 1.95
CA LEU A 197 2.17 -2.25 2.04
C LEU A 197 2.50 -2.60 3.51
N PHE A 198 2.37 -1.66 4.44
CA PHE A 198 2.64 -1.94 5.85
C PHE A 198 1.60 -2.85 6.52
N LEU A 199 0.34 -2.83 6.08
CA LEU A 199 -0.65 -3.81 6.51
C LEU A 199 -0.30 -5.21 6.02
N VAL A 200 0.15 -5.34 4.77
CA VAL A 200 0.67 -6.62 4.23
C VAL A 200 1.92 -7.05 5.00
N HIS A 201 2.87 -6.14 5.23
CA HIS A 201 4.07 -6.39 6.02
C HIS A 201 3.76 -6.88 7.43
N ALA A 202 2.76 -6.28 8.10
CA ALA A 202 2.30 -6.70 9.42
C ALA A 202 1.65 -8.09 9.40
N ALA A 203 0.84 -8.40 8.38
CA ALA A 203 0.27 -9.73 8.20
C ALA A 203 1.36 -10.80 7.99
N LEU A 204 2.37 -10.50 7.17
CA LEU A 204 3.54 -11.37 6.98
C LEU A 204 4.35 -11.53 8.27
N GLY A 205 4.48 -10.46 9.06
CA GLY A 205 5.17 -10.50 10.36
C GLY A 205 4.43 -11.36 11.39
N LEU A 206 3.10 -11.26 11.43
CA LEU A 206 2.27 -12.10 12.28
C LEU A 206 2.35 -13.57 11.85
N GLN A 207 2.27 -13.84 10.54
CA GLN A 207 2.44 -15.19 10.00
C GLN A 207 3.82 -15.76 10.37
N LEU A 208 4.88 -14.96 10.25
CA LEU A 208 6.23 -15.37 10.64
C LEU A 208 6.30 -15.66 12.14
N GLY A 209 5.77 -14.78 12.98
CA GLY A 209 5.74 -14.94 14.43
C GLY A 209 4.98 -16.17 14.92
N LEU A 210 3.93 -16.58 14.21
CA LEU A 210 3.15 -17.81 14.48
C LEU A 210 3.77 -19.09 13.91
N SER A 211 4.79 -18.97 13.05
CA SER A 211 5.46 -20.12 12.39
C SER A 211 6.66 -20.68 13.15
N PHE A 212 6.99 -20.08 14.30
CA PHE A 212 8.04 -20.54 15.20
C PHE A 212 7.51 -21.56 16.20
#